data_AF-A0A0P0RIU7-F1
#
_entry.id   AF-A0A0P0RIU7-F1
#
_cell.length_a   1.000
_cell.length_b   1.000
_cell.length_c   1.000
_cell.angle_alpha   90.00
_cell.angle_beta   90.00
_cell.angle_gamma   90.00
#
_symmetry.space_group_name_H-M   'P 1'
#
loop_
_entity.id
_entity.type
_entity.pdbx_description
1 polymer ?
#
loop_
_entity_poly.entity_id
_entity_poly.type
_entity_poly.pdbx_seq_one_letter_code
_entity_poly.pdbx_strand_id
1 'polypeptide(L)'
;MSEYELHQRFTIIVLTVVWLGCVYGLFVSIQSTQQFLDAALKARGVVVALNAGGSHPQVEFTNIKGEQISYPQGGFIFGYRVGDKVTVFYLDNSPNPQATIDRFGAVWESSIAFAFFVIGAPLMALGMLIQKKLRTRKASDKWKITD
;
A
#
# COMPACT_ATOMS: atom_id res chain seq x y z
N MET A 1 -7.86 33.58 -23.00
CA MET A 1 -7.83 32.58 -21.91
C MET A 1 -7.06 33.22 -20.76
N SER A 2 -7.63 33.29 -19.55
CA SER A 2 -6.92 33.88 -18.41
C SER A 2 -5.79 32.96 -17.95
N GLU A 3 -4.72 33.51 -17.37
CA GLU A 3 -3.61 32.69 -16.81
C GLU A 3 -4.11 31.68 -15.78
N TYR A 4 -5.14 32.05 -15.02
CA TYR A 4 -5.81 31.18 -14.07
C TYR A 4 -6.42 29.94 -14.73
N GLU A 5 -7.13 30.10 -15.86
CA GLU A 5 -7.73 29.00 -16.62
C GLU A 5 -6.66 28.06 -17.21
N LEU A 6 -5.54 28.61 -17.69
CA LEU A 6 -4.44 27.83 -18.23
C LEU A 6 -3.78 26.98 -17.14
N HIS A 7 -3.48 27.58 -15.97
CA HIS A 7 -2.90 26.88 -14.82
C HIS A 7 -3.83 25.77 -14.32
N GLN A 8 -5.14 26.05 -14.23
CA GLN A 8 -6.13 25.08 -13.80
C GLN A 8 -6.21 23.88 -14.77
N ARG A 9 -6.27 24.13 -16.09
CA ARG A 9 -6.27 23.06 -17.10
C ARG A 9 -5.00 22.22 -17.05
N PHE A 10 -3.84 22.88 -16.96
CA PHE A 10 -2.56 22.20 -16.84
C PHE A 10 -2.51 21.29 -15.61
N THR A 11 -2.95 21.80 -14.45
CA THR A 11 -3.02 21.02 -13.21
C THR A 11 -3.92 19.79 -13.35
N ILE A 12 -5.10 19.95 -13.96
CA ILE A 12 -6.04 18.83 -14.19
C ILE A 12 -5.40 17.75 -15.08
N ILE A 13 -4.74 18.15 -16.17
CA ILE A 13 -4.07 17.21 -17.07
C ILE A 13 -2.97 16.44 -16.32
N VAL A 14 -2.10 17.13 -15.58
CA VAL A 14 -1.02 16.48 -14.81
C VAL A 14 -1.60 15.48 -13.79
N LEU A 15 -2.60 15.89 -13.00
CA LEU A 15 -3.24 15.02 -12.03
C LEU A 15 -3.91 13.80 -12.68
N THR A 16 -4.51 13.98 -13.84
CA THR A 16 -5.16 12.90 -14.59
C THR A 16 -4.13 11.89 -15.09
N VAL A 17 -3.01 12.35 -15.63
CA VAL A 17 -1.91 11.48 -16.08
C VAL A 17 -1.32 10.70 -14.91
N VAL A 18 -1.06 11.36 -13.78
CA VAL A 18 -0.57 10.70 -12.55
C VAL A 18 -1.56 9.65 -12.06
N TRP A 19 -2.85 9.99 -12.01
CA TRP A 19 -3.89 9.07 -11.56
C TRP A 19 -4.02 7.85 -12.47
N LEU A 20 -3.96 8.02 -13.79
CA LEU A 20 -3.93 6.91 -14.75
C LEU A 20 -2.69 6.02 -14.55
N GLY A 21 -1.54 6.64 -14.25
CA GLY A 21 -0.34 5.91 -13.85
C GLY A 21 -0.56 5.06 -12.60
N CYS A 22 -1.23 5.59 -11.58
CA CYS A 22 -1.59 4.83 -10.39
C CYS A 22 -2.57 3.68 -10.67
N VAL A 23 -3.55 3.87 -11.57
CA VAL A 23 -4.48 2.80 -12.00
C VAL A 23 -3.71 1.67 -12.70
N TYR A 24 -2.80 2.01 -13.60
CA TYR A 24 -1.94 1.02 -14.25
C TYR A 24 -1.04 0.30 -13.24
N GLY A 25 -0.41 1.05 -12.32
CA GLY A 25 0.40 0.50 -11.23
C GLY A 25 -0.37 -0.46 -10.34
N LEU A 26 -1.64 -0.16 -10.02
CA LEU A 26 -2.52 -1.07 -9.28
C LEU A 26 -2.73 -2.39 -10.02
N PHE A 27 -3.04 -2.33 -11.32
CA PHE A 27 -3.26 -3.52 -12.15
C PHE A 27 -2.01 -4.40 -12.21
N VAL A 28 -0.85 -3.81 -12.51
CA VAL A 28 0.43 -4.53 -12.58
C VAL A 28 0.79 -5.13 -11.22
N SER A 29 0.58 -4.38 -10.14
CA SER A 29 0.85 -4.89 -8.79
C SER A 29 0.01 -6.13 -8.48
N ILE A 30 -1.31 -6.08 -8.73
CA ILE A 30 -2.20 -7.22 -8.47
C ILE A 30 -1.75 -8.45 -9.28
N GLN A 31 -1.48 -8.27 -10.57
CA GLN A 31 -1.05 -9.36 -11.44
C GLN A 31 0.28 -9.96 -10.96
N SER A 32 1.25 -9.12 -10.60
CA SER A 32 2.56 -9.59 -10.11
C SER A 32 2.45 -10.36 -8.80
N THR A 33 1.61 -9.90 -7.86
CA THR A 33 1.38 -10.58 -6.59
C THR A 33 0.67 -11.92 -6.80
N GLN A 34 -0.29 -11.99 -7.72
CA GLN A 34 -0.95 -13.26 -8.06
C GLN A 34 0.03 -14.26 -8.68
N GLN A 35 0.82 -13.84 -9.67
CA GLN A 35 1.85 -14.69 -10.28
C GLN A 35 2.88 -15.18 -9.26
N PHE A 36 3.27 -14.32 -8.31
CA PHE A 36 4.12 -14.71 -7.19
C PHE A 36 3.46 -15.79 -6.33
N LEU A 37 2.22 -15.58 -5.90
CA LEU A 37 1.51 -16.54 -5.05
C LEU A 37 1.24 -17.89 -5.73
N ASP A 38 1.00 -17.90 -7.04
CA ASP A 38 0.80 -19.11 -7.83
C ASP A 38 2.07 -19.96 -7.92
N ALA A 39 3.24 -19.32 -7.95
CA ALA A 39 4.54 -19.98 -8.03
C ALA A 39 5.22 -20.19 -6.67
N ALA A 40 4.72 -19.57 -5.60
CA ALA A 40 5.37 -19.55 -4.30
C ALA A 40 5.28 -20.89 -3.56
N LEU A 41 6.40 -21.29 -2.99
CA LEU A 41 6.48 -22.35 -1.98
C LEU A 41 6.26 -21.76 -0.58
N LYS A 42 5.88 -22.63 0.37
CA LYS A 42 5.71 -22.28 1.77
C LYS A 42 6.81 -22.89 2.63
N ALA A 43 7.39 -22.10 3.52
CA ALA A 43 8.29 -22.57 4.56
C ALA A 43 7.87 -22.02 5.94
N ARG A 44 8.29 -22.71 7.00
CA ARG A 44 8.19 -22.17 8.36
C ARG A 44 9.41 -21.30 8.62
N GLY A 45 9.18 -20.09 9.08
CA GLY A 45 10.21 -19.16 9.48
C GLY A 45 10.04 -18.67 10.91
N VAL A 46 11.02 -17.88 11.36
CA VAL A 46 11.06 -17.25 12.68
C VAL A 46 11.57 -15.82 12.56
N VAL A 47 11.02 -14.92 13.35
CA VAL A 47 11.55 -13.56 13.49
C VAL A 47 12.80 -13.62 14.36
N VAL A 48 13.96 -13.28 13.80
CA VAL A 48 15.25 -13.34 14.51
C VAL A 48 15.69 -11.98 15.06
N ALA A 49 15.24 -10.89 14.45
CA ALA A 49 15.53 -9.53 14.89
C ALA A 49 14.41 -8.57 14.48
N LEU A 50 14.43 -7.36 15.05
CA LEU A 50 13.56 -6.25 14.65
C LEU A 50 14.43 -5.09 14.17
N ASN A 51 14.46 -4.86 12.85
CA ASN A 51 15.36 -3.88 12.24
C ASN A 51 14.95 -2.44 12.57
N ALA A 52 13.64 -2.19 12.70
CA ALA A 52 13.08 -0.89 13.07
C ALA A 52 11.77 -1.06 13.88
N GLY A 53 11.79 -1.94 14.88
CA GLY A 53 10.61 -2.29 15.68
C GLY A 53 9.69 -3.32 15.02
N GLY A 54 8.52 -3.56 15.63
CA GLY A 54 7.63 -4.68 15.31
C GLY A 54 6.96 -4.66 13.92
N SER A 55 7.23 -3.65 13.11
CA SER A 55 6.78 -3.56 11.70
C SER A 55 7.84 -3.92 10.69
N HIS A 56 9.09 -4.05 11.14
CA HIS A 56 10.24 -4.32 10.28
C HIS A 56 11.04 -5.52 10.80
N PRO A 57 10.43 -6.72 10.91
CA PRO A 57 11.13 -7.90 11.39
C PRO A 57 12.16 -8.41 10.38
N GLN A 58 13.28 -8.93 10.88
CA GLN A 58 14.18 -9.80 10.14
C GLN A 58 13.67 -11.23 10.29
N VAL A 59 13.41 -11.92 9.19
CA VAL A 59 12.86 -13.27 9.18
C VAL A 59 13.90 -14.26 8.65
N GLU A 60 14.01 -15.40 9.32
CA GLU A 60 14.79 -16.54 8.84
C GLU A 60 13.91 -17.75 8.58
N PHE A 61 14.23 -18.50 7.54
CA PHE A 61 13.62 -19.79 7.24
C PHE A 61 14.59 -20.71 6.51
N THR A 62 14.28 -22.00 6.46
CA THR A 62 15.02 -22.98 5.67
C THR A 62 14.22 -23.34 4.42
N ASN A 63 14.83 -23.23 3.23
CA ASN A 63 14.17 -23.60 1.99
C ASN A 63 14.17 -25.13 1.77
N ILE A 64 13.50 -25.59 0.71
CA ILE A 64 13.44 -27.01 0.35
C ILE A 64 14.81 -27.64 0.03
N LYS A 65 15.82 -26.83 -0.31
CA LYS A 65 17.20 -27.28 -0.57
C LYS A 65 18.03 -27.39 0.72
N GLY A 66 17.46 -27.03 1.87
CA GLY A 66 18.15 -27.02 3.16
C GLY A 66 18.98 -25.77 3.42
N GLU A 67 18.88 -24.74 2.56
CA GLU A 67 19.61 -23.49 2.72
C GLU A 67 18.87 -22.57 3.72
N GLN A 68 19.63 -21.97 4.64
CA GLN A 68 19.10 -20.97 5.56
C GLN A 68 19.06 -19.60 4.86
N ILE A 69 17.88 -19.01 4.81
CA ILE A 69 17.63 -17.72 4.18
C ILE A 69 17.25 -16.73 5.27
N SER A 70 17.83 -15.53 5.23
CA SER A 70 17.50 -14.41 6.11
C SER A 70 17.14 -13.21 5.25
N TYR A 71 16.01 -12.55 5.53
CA TYR A 71 15.56 -11.39 4.77
C TYR A 71 14.82 -10.37 5.65
N PRO A 72 14.91 -9.06 5.32
CA PRO A 72 14.11 -8.05 5.97
C PRO A 72 12.67 -8.10 5.44
N GLN A 73 11.69 -8.16 6.34
CA GLN A 73 10.29 -8.11 5.96
C GLN A 73 9.76 -6.67 6.01
N GLY A 74 9.13 -6.26 4.91
CA GLY A 74 8.37 -5.00 4.79
C GLY A 74 6.86 -5.21 4.77
N GLY A 75 6.13 -4.18 4.35
CA GLY A 75 4.68 -4.21 4.23
C GLY A 75 3.93 -3.55 5.37
N PHE A 76 2.60 -3.54 5.23
CA PHE A 76 1.66 -3.03 6.22
C PHE A 76 1.42 -4.07 7.32
N ILE A 77 2.46 -4.36 8.09
CA ILE A 77 2.47 -5.33 9.18
C ILE A 77 2.97 -4.69 10.48
N PHE A 78 2.51 -5.20 11.62
CA PHE A 78 2.76 -4.58 12.93
C PHE A 78 2.78 -5.63 14.04
N GLY A 79 3.49 -5.30 15.13
CA GLY A 79 3.40 -6.03 16.40
C GLY A 79 4.26 -7.30 16.51
N TYR A 80 5.17 -7.55 15.58
CA TYR A 80 6.08 -8.69 15.65
C TYR A 80 7.12 -8.56 16.77
N ARG A 81 7.52 -9.72 17.30
CA ARG A 81 8.56 -9.88 18.32
C ARG A 81 9.57 -10.92 17.88
N VAL A 82 10.79 -10.81 18.41
CA VAL A 82 11.81 -11.85 18.23
C VAL A 82 11.28 -13.17 18.79
N GLY A 83 11.44 -14.24 18.01
CA GLY A 83 10.94 -15.58 18.32
C GLY A 83 9.56 -15.90 17.73
N ASP A 84 8.86 -14.92 17.16
CA ASP A 84 7.56 -15.17 16.53
C ASP A 84 7.71 -16.14 15.35
N LYS A 85 6.87 -17.18 15.35
CA LYS A 85 6.79 -18.15 14.25
C LYS A 85 5.94 -17.58 13.13
N VAL A 86 6.44 -17.68 11.90
CA VAL A 86 5.77 -17.17 10.71
C VAL A 86 5.74 -18.21 9.60
N THR A 87 4.77 -18.09 8.70
CA THR A 87 4.78 -18.81 7.42
C THR A 87 5.34 -17.86 6.37
N VAL A 88 6.30 -18.35 5.57
CA VAL A 88 6.98 -17.57 4.53
C VAL A 88 6.61 -18.13 3.17
N PHE A 89 6.18 -17.26 2.26
CA PHE A 89 6.13 -17.51 0.83
C PHE A 89 7.46 -17.17 0.21
N TYR A 90 7.99 -18.04 -0.66
CA TYR A 90 9.22 -17.77 -1.39
C TYR A 90 9.28 -18.49 -2.74
N LEU A 91 10.14 -18.03 -3.65
CA LEU A 91 10.41 -18.69 -4.93
C LEU A 91 11.74 -19.47 -4.89
N ASP A 92 11.74 -20.72 -5.34
CA ASP A 92 12.93 -21.60 -5.29
C ASP A 92 14.03 -21.24 -6.31
N ASN A 93 13.65 -20.56 -7.41
CA ASN A 93 14.52 -20.28 -8.55
C ASN A 93 14.95 -18.81 -8.65
N SER A 94 14.79 -18.02 -7.59
CA SER A 94 15.13 -16.59 -7.61
C SER A 94 16.55 -16.36 -7.08
N PRO A 95 17.42 -15.61 -7.79
CA PRO A 95 18.81 -15.33 -7.37
C PRO A 95 18.91 -14.52 -6.06
N ASN A 96 17.81 -13.91 -5.63
CA ASN A 96 17.60 -13.40 -4.27
C ASN A 96 16.18 -13.85 -3.88
N PRO A 97 15.98 -14.59 -2.77
CA PRO A 97 14.67 -15.11 -2.45
C PRO A 97 13.70 -13.95 -2.31
N GLN A 98 12.79 -13.84 -3.28
CA GLN A 98 11.61 -13.01 -3.18
C GLN A 98 10.74 -13.69 -2.13
N ALA A 99 10.95 -13.31 -0.87
CA ALA A 99 10.31 -13.91 0.28
C ALA A 99 9.41 -12.89 0.96
N THR A 100 8.24 -13.33 1.39
CA THR A 100 7.32 -12.50 2.18
C THR A 100 6.53 -13.38 3.12
N ILE A 101 6.21 -12.86 4.30
CA ILE A 101 5.36 -13.58 5.25
C ILE A 101 3.94 -13.70 4.72
N ASP A 102 3.25 -14.78 5.09
CA ASP A 102 1.84 -15.03 4.77
C ASP A 102 0.91 -14.12 5.60
N ARG A 103 0.97 -12.82 5.30
CA ARG A 103 0.12 -11.78 5.85
C ARG A 103 -0.35 -10.88 4.73
N PHE A 104 -1.64 -10.57 4.73
CA PHE A 104 -2.24 -9.73 3.70
C PHE A 104 -1.49 -8.42 3.47
N GLY A 105 -1.15 -7.68 4.54
CA GLY A 105 -0.42 -6.41 4.43
C GLY A 105 1.02 -6.53 3.94
N ALA A 106 1.65 -7.70 4.08
CA ALA A 106 2.99 -7.98 3.56
C ALA A 106 2.96 -8.44 2.10
N VAL A 107 1.97 -9.25 1.74
CA VAL A 107 1.81 -9.79 0.37
C VAL A 107 1.29 -8.72 -0.59
N TRP A 108 0.36 -7.87 -0.13
CA TRP A 108 -0.37 -6.91 -0.98
C TRP A 108 0.04 -5.46 -0.76
N GLU A 109 1.21 -5.18 -0.16
CA GLU A 109 1.69 -3.82 0.16
C GLU A 109 1.51 -2.85 -1.02
N SER A 110 2.12 -3.17 -2.17
CA SER A 110 2.06 -2.32 -3.36
C SER A 110 0.62 -2.11 -3.85
N SER A 111 -0.22 -3.16 -3.84
CA SER A 111 -1.61 -3.07 -4.28
C SER A 111 -2.44 -2.19 -3.35
N ILE A 112 -2.23 -2.29 -2.03
CA ILE A 112 -2.88 -1.44 -1.03
C ILE A 112 -2.47 0.02 -1.25
N ALA A 113 -1.17 0.28 -1.45
CA ALA A 113 -0.66 1.63 -1.69
C ALA A 113 -1.27 2.25 -2.95
N PHE A 114 -1.28 1.54 -4.08
CA PHE A 114 -1.91 2.04 -5.30
C PHE A 114 -3.43 2.18 -5.17
N ALA A 115 -4.11 1.24 -4.51
CA ALA A 115 -5.55 1.33 -4.28
C ALA A 115 -5.92 2.57 -3.45
N PHE A 116 -5.07 2.95 -2.48
CA PHE A 116 -5.24 4.19 -1.74
C PHE A 116 -5.15 5.42 -2.66
N PHE A 117 -4.19 5.49 -3.59
CA PHE A 117 -4.11 6.63 -4.52
C PHE A 117 -5.23 6.65 -5.57
N VAL A 118 -5.71 5.47 -6.00
CA VAL A 118 -6.78 5.36 -7.01
C VAL A 118 -8.16 5.65 -6.41
N ILE A 119 -8.43 5.18 -5.19
CA ILE A 119 -9.76 5.21 -4.57
C ILE A 119 -9.77 6.09 -3.32
N GLY A 120 -8.85 5.82 -2.38
CA GLY A 120 -8.82 6.49 -1.08
C GLY A 120 -8.63 8.01 -1.19
N ALA A 121 -7.60 8.46 -1.90
CA ALA A 121 -7.29 9.87 -2.06
C ALA A 121 -8.42 10.66 -2.75
N PRO A 122 -9.02 10.19 -3.87
CA PRO A 122 -10.20 10.84 -4.46
C PRO A 122 -11.41 10.90 -3.52
N LEU A 123 -11.71 9.82 -2.79
CA LEU A 123 -12.83 9.81 -1.83
C LEU A 123 -12.60 10.79 -0.68
N MET A 124 -11.37 10.86 -0.15
CA MET A 124 -11.02 11.84 0.89
C MET A 124 -11.17 13.27 0.37
N ALA A 125 -10.67 13.56 -0.85
CA ALA A 125 -10.81 14.88 -1.46
C ALA A 125 -12.28 15.27 -1.64
N LEU A 126 -13.11 14.35 -2.13
CA LEU A 126 -14.56 14.56 -2.26
C LEU A 126 -15.22 14.82 -0.89
N GLY A 127 -14.88 14.03 0.12
CA GLY A 127 -15.36 14.20 1.48
C GLY A 127 -15.04 15.58 2.05
N MET A 128 -13.81 16.06 1.87
CA MET A 128 -13.39 17.40 2.28
C MET A 128 -14.16 18.51 1.55
N LEU A 129 -14.43 18.35 0.26
CA LEU A 129 -15.25 19.31 -0.51
C LEU A 129 -16.69 19.36 -0.01
N ILE A 130 -17.30 18.21 0.28
CA ILE A 130 -18.64 18.11 0.85
C ILE A 130 -18.69 18.77 2.22
N GLN A 131 -17.74 18.47 3.12
CA GLN A 131 -17.66 19.09 4.44
C GLN A 131 -17.52 20.61 4.35
N LYS A 132 -16.67 21.11 3.45
CA LYS A 132 -16.51 22.55 3.21
C LYS A 132 -17.82 23.18 2.75
N LYS A 133 -18.55 22.55 1.82
CA LYS A 133 -19.85 23.02 1.31
C LYS A 133 -20.95 23.00 2.39
N LEU A 134 -20.97 21.98 3.24
CA LEU A 134 -21.91 21.91 4.36
C LEU A 134 -21.62 22.99 5.40
N ARG A 135 -20.35 23.26 5.69
CA ARG A 135 -19.93 24.33 6.61
C ARG A 135 -20.31 25.72 6.10
N THR A 136 -20.11 26.00 4.81
CA THR A 136 -20.50 27.30 4.22
C THR A 136 -22.00 27.49 4.18
N ARG A 137 -22.79 26.43 3.89
CA ARG A 137 -24.26 26.47 3.98
C ARG A 137 -24.73 26.78 5.40
N LYS A 138 -24.24 26.04 6.41
CA LYS A 138 -24.58 26.27 7.82
C LYS A 138 -24.23 27.70 8.27
N ALA A 139 -23.10 28.23 7.82
CA ALA A 139 -22.72 29.62 8.08
C ALA A 139 -23.72 30.60 7.44
N SER A 140 -24.07 30.40 6.17
CA SER A 140 -25.05 31.22 5.45
C SER A 140 -26.44 31.20 6.11
N ASP A 141 -26.91 30.04 6.58
CA ASP A 141 -28.23 29.90 7.20
C ASP A 141 -28.29 30.59 8.58
N LYS A 142 -27.16 30.64 9.31
CA LYS A 142 -27.06 31.34 10.61
C LYS A 142 -27.36 32.85 10.47
N TRP A 143 -26.95 33.48 9.37
CA TRP A 143 -27.20 34.91 9.13
C TRP A 143 -28.67 35.21 8.77
N LYS A 144 -29.47 34.20 8.41
CA LYS A 144 -30.88 34.38 8.02
C LYS A 144 -31.89 34.25 9.16
N ILE A 145 -31.46 33.81 10.35
CA ILE A 145 -32.33 33.57 11.52
C ILE A 145 -32.19 34.71 12.56
N THR A 146 -31.41 35.75 12.27
CA THR A 146 -31.15 36.87 13.21
C THR A 146 -31.94 38.15 12.92
N ASP A 147 -32.90 38.09 12.01
CA ASP A 147 -33.91 39.12 11.72
C ASP A 147 -35.30 38.66 12.20
#